data_AF-A0AAV0PMU5-F1
#
_entry.id   AF-A0AAV0PMU5-F1
#
_cell.length_a   1.000
_cell.length_b   1.000
_cell.length_c   1.000
_cell.angle_alpha   90.00
_cell.angle_beta   90.00
_cell.angle_gamma   90.00
#
_symmetry.space_group_name_H-M   'P 1'
#
loop_
_entity.id
_entity.type
_entity.pdbx_description
1 polymer ?
#
loop_
_entity_poly.entity_id
_entity_poly.type
_entity_poly.pdbx_seq_one_letter_code
_entity_poly.pdbx_strand_id
1 'polypeptide(L)'
;MFHMVINFCHNVKLQGVRISAPGNSPNTDGIHVQFSTAVTIVSSKIATGDDCVSIGPGTANMLVDKVTCGPGHGISIGSLGKDVNEQGVQNVTVRSTTFVGTTNGFRIKAWGKPSNGFARNILFQHATMYNVQNPIFIDQRYCPNRNCADQVKKKKVTHFCCCVFFVTLNYFVVVITYNFAPYTYHQGSGVRVSDVTYQNIRGTSATQVAVNFDCSNRSPCRGIRLNNVRLTYRNRAAVASCRNAGGTAYGFVQPRSCL
;
A
#
# COMPACT_ATOMS: atom_id res chain seq x y z
N MET A 1 -7.86 2.71 15.16
CA MET A 1 -9.30 2.48 15.42
C MET A 1 -10.01 2.76 14.10
N PHE A 2 -11.23 2.24 13.91
CA PHE A 2 -11.95 2.38 12.65
C PHE A 2 -13.38 2.79 12.98
N HIS A 3 -14.01 3.63 12.16
CA HIS A 3 -15.44 3.91 12.30
C HIS A 3 -16.28 2.75 11.79
N MET A 4 -15.87 2.16 10.66
CA MET A 4 -16.54 1.00 10.06
C MET A 4 -15.50 -0.03 9.62
N VAL A 5 -15.79 -1.30 9.89
CA VAL A 5 -14.93 -2.43 9.48
C VAL A 5 -15.78 -3.45 8.72
N ILE A 6 -15.35 -3.76 7.51
CA ILE A 6 -15.87 -4.87 6.69
C ILE A 6 -14.79 -5.95 6.69
N ASN A 7 -15.05 -7.06 7.38
CA ASN A 7 -14.06 -8.10 7.65
C ASN A 7 -14.70 -9.49 7.46
N PHE A 8 -14.05 -10.37 6.69
CA PHE A 8 -14.59 -11.70 6.36
C PHE A 8 -15.99 -11.66 5.71
N CYS A 9 -16.25 -10.64 4.89
CA CYS A 9 -17.56 -10.47 4.23
C CYS A 9 -17.52 -10.78 2.73
N HIS A 10 -18.67 -11.13 2.18
CA HIS A 10 -18.90 -11.32 0.75
C HIS A 10 -20.11 -10.50 0.31
N ASN A 11 -20.03 -9.81 -0.83
CA ASN A 11 -21.15 -9.07 -1.44
C ASN A 11 -21.74 -7.99 -0.51
N VAL A 12 -20.90 -7.04 -0.09
CA VAL A 12 -21.31 -5.92 0.77
C VAL A 12 -21.44 -4.65 -0.06
N LYS A 13 -22.56 -3.94 0.10
CA LYS A 13 -22.76 -2.61 -0.49
C LYS A 13 -22.97 -1.56 0.59
N LEU A 14 -22.10 -0.56 0.62
CA LEU A 14 -22.25 0.65 1.44
C LEU A 14 -22.59 1.82 0.52
N GLN A 15 -23.68 2.52 0.79
CA GLN A 15 -24.16 3.62 -0.04
C GLN A 15 -24.57 4.80 0.82
N GLY A 16 -24.15 6.02 0.44
CA GLY A 16 -24.60 7.24 1.12
C GLY A 16 -24.00 7.43 2.51
N VAL A 17 -22.93 6.73 2.85
CA VAL A 17 -22.30 6.77 4.17
C VAL A 17 -21.67 8.14 4.40
N ARG A 18 -21.90 8.70 5.59
CA ARG A 18 -21.25 9.93 6.05
C ARG A 18 -20.50 9.65 7.34
N ILE A 19 -19.18 9.88 7.33
CA ILE A 19 -18.30 9.76 8.50
C ILE A 19 -17.61 11.10 8.69
N SER A 20 -17.56 11.57 9.93
CA SER A 20 -16.95 12.85 10.29
C SER A 20 -16.20 12.74 11.61
N ALA A 21 -14.90 12.97 11.55
CA ALA A 21 -14.02 13.19 12.69
C ALA A 21 -13.04 14.33 12.38
N PRO A 22 -12.51 15.04 13.39
CA PRO A 22 -11.50 16.07 13.19
C PRO A 22 -10.26 15.54 12.45
N GLY A 23 -9.65 16.36 11.59
CA GLY A 23 -8.49 15.97 10.79
C GLY A 23 -7.22 15.68 11.59
N ASN A 24 -7.17 16.10 12.85
CA ASN A 24 -6.10 15.80 13.80
C ASN A 24 -6.44 14.62 14.73
N SER A 25 -7.58 13.95 14.54
CA SER A 25 -8.01 12.84 15.39
C SER A 25 -7.22 11.57 15.07
N PRO A 26 -6.36 11.08 15.97
CA PRO A 26 -5.48 9.96 15.67
C PRO A 26 -6.26 8.66 15.45
N ASN A 27 -5.82 7.85 14.49
CA ASN A 27 -6.31 6.50 14.24
C ASN A 27 -7.83 6.42 14.04
N THR A 28 -8.40 7.37 13.30
CA THR A 28 -9.84 7.44 13.00
C THR A 28 -10.14 7.04 11.57
N ASP A 29 -9.67 5.89 11.10
CA ASP A 29 -9.99 5.40 9.75
C ASP A 29 -11.51 5.41 9.50
N GLY A 30 -11.92 5.78 8.29
CA GLY A 30 -13.31 5.80 7.88
C GLY A 30 -13.84 4.38 7.71
N ILE A 31 -13.74 3.86 6.49
CA ILE A 31 -14.16 2.50 6.17
C ILE A 31 -12.93 1.63 5.94
N HIS A 32 -12.73 0.65 6.81
CA HIS A 32 -11.71 -0.37 6.66
C HIS A 32 -12.30 -1.63 6.03
N VAL A 33 -11.63 -2.19 5.03
CA VAL A 33 -12.02 -3.44 4.37
C VAL A 33 -10.84 -4.40 4.38
N GLN A 34 -11.01 -5.61 4.88
CA GLN A 34 -10.01 -6.68 4.82
C GLN A 34 -10.69 -8.05 4.71
N PHE A 35 -9.97 -9.07 4.21
CA PHE A 35 -10.44 -10.45 4.06
C PHE A 35 -11.86 -10.58 3.46
N SER A 36 -12.20 -9.69 2.52
CA SER A 36 -13.57 -9.56 2.01
C SER A 36 -13.57 -9.47 0.48
N THR A 37 -14.62 -9.96 -0.15
CA THR A 37 -14.77 -9.92 -1.62
C THR A 37 -16.11 -9.35 -2.06
N ALA A 38 -16.14 -8.79 -3.28
CA ALA A 38 -17.34 -8.15 -3.83
C ALA A 38 -17.86 -7.01 -2.93
N VAL A 39 -16.96 -6.12 -2.48
CA VAL A 39 -17.30 -4.97 -1.64
C VAL A 39 -17.47 -3.73 -2.51
N THR A 40 -18.59 -3.03 -2.37
CA THR A 40 -18.91 -1.81 -3.12
C THR A 40 -19.20 -0.66 -2.16
N ILE A 41 -18.44 0.44 -2.25
CA ILE A 41 -18.65 1.68 -1.49
C ILE A 41 -18.99 2.78 -2.48
N VAL A 42 -20.19 3.36 -2.39
CA VAL A 42 -20.66 4.37 -3.35
C VAL A 42 -21.28 5.61 -2.72
N SER A 43 -21.04 6.76 -3.34
CA SER A 43 -21.72 8.03 -3.02
C SER A 43 -21.57 8.43 -1.54
N SER A 44 -20.38 8.28 -0.98
CA SER A 44 -20.09 8.51 0.43
C SER A 44 -19.21 9.75 0.65
N LYS A 45 -19.33 10.37 1.82
CA LYS A 45 -18.49 11.50 2.24
C LYS A 45 -17.82 11.17 3.56
N ILE A 46 -16.49 11.12 3.57
CA ILE A 46 -15.71 10.65 4.70
C ILE A 46 -14.63 11.70 5.01
N ALA A 47 -14.71 12.24 6.21
CA ALA A 47 -13.76 13.18 6.79
C ALA A 47 -13.24 12.57 8.10
N THR A 48 -11.92 12.38 8.19
CA THR A 48 -11.28 11.73 9.34
C THR A 48 -9.88 12.28 9.59
N GLY A 49 -9.22 11.82 10.65
CA GLY A 49 -7.79 12.07 10.88
C GLY A 49 -6.86 10.96 10.39
N ASP A 50 -7.40 9.87 9.82
CA ASP A 50 -6.62 8.77 9.22
C ASP A 50 -7.19 8.40 7.84
N ASP A 51 -7.03 7.16 7.36
CA ASP A 51 -7.48 6.76 6.02
C ASP A 51 -9.00 6.98 5.84
N CYS A 52 -9.38 7.56 4.71
CA CYS A 52 -10.78 7.67 4.28
C CYS A 52 -11.36 6.29 4.00
N VAL A 53 -10.63 5.51 3.19
CA VAL A 53 -10.88 4.09 2.97
C VAL A 53 -9.54 3.37 3.05
N SER A 54 -9.41 2.40 3.95
CA SER A 54 -8.23 1.54 4.07
C SER A 54 -8.57 0.12 3.61
N ILE A 55 -7.73 -0.44 2.73
CA ILE A 55 -7.93 -1.73 2.08
C ILE A 55 -6.80 -2.67 2.52
N GLY A 56 -7.11 -3.55 3.47
CA GLY A 56 -6.20 -4.52 4.05
C GLY A 56 -6.07 -5.82 3.24
N PRO A 57 -5.25 -6.76 3.73
CA PRO A 57 -4.99 -8.04 3.06
C PRO A 57 -6.24 -8.88 2.89
N GLY A 58 -6.24 -9.73 1.87
CA GLY A 58 -7.36 -10.64 1.55
C GLY A 58 -8.56 -9.97 0.90
N THR A 59 -8.47 -8.68 0.55
CA THR A 59 -9.53 -8.00 -0.20
C THR A 59 -9.44 -8.27 -1.69
N ALA A 60 -10.55 -8.70 -2.30
CA ALA A 60 -10.65 -8.93 -3.73
C ALA A 60 -11.93 -8.34 -4.33
N ASN A 61 -11.91 -7.94 -5.60
CA ASN A 61 -13.10 -7.50 -6.35
C ASN A 61 -13.85 -6.37 -5.61
N MET A 62 -13.19 -5.23 -5.44
CA MET A 62 -13.73 -4.09 -4.70
C MET A 62 -13.94 -2.89 -5.61
N LEU A 63 -15.07 -2.20 -5.43
CA LEU A 63 -15.39 -0.94 -6.09
C LEU A 63 -15.56 0.18 -5.06
N VAL A 64 -14.85 1.29 -5.25
CA VAL A 64 -15.10 2.57 -4.57
C VAL A 64 -15.47 3.59 -5.64
N ASP A 65 -16.68 4.14 -5.60
CA ASP A 65 -17.18 5.08 -6.62
C ASP A 65 -17.83 6.32 -5.99
N LYS A 66 -17.58 7.50 -6.54
CA LYS A 66 -18.21 8.76 -6.09
C LYS A 66 -18.00 9.03 -4.60
N VAL A 67 -16.80 8.76 -4.09
CA VAL A 67 -16.44 9.03 -2.68
C VAL A 67 -15.66 10.33 -2.57
N THR A 68 -16.08 11.19 -1.65
CA THR A 68 -15.34 12.40 -1.26
C THR A 68 -14.59 12.13 0.05
N CYS A 69 -13.27 12.27 0.01
CA CYS A 69 -12.36 12.11 1.13
C CYS A 69 -11.77 13.47 1.52
N GLY A 70 -11.77 13.81 2.81
CA GLY A 70 -11.06 15.01 3.26
C GLY A 70 -11.71 15.74 4.43
N PRO A 71 -10.94 16.12 5.47
CA PRO A 71 -9.51 15.81 5.69
C PRO A 71 -9.23 14.31 5.94
N GLY A 72 -7.96 13.93 6.08
CA GLY A 72 -7.51 12.56 6.41
C GLY A 72 -6.33 12.07 5.57
N HIS A 73 -6.06 10.76 5.57
CA HIS A 73 -4.93 10.14 4.88
C HIS A 73 -5.24 9.67 3.44
N GLY A 74 -6.46 9.88 2.95
CA GLY A 74 -6.86 9.49 1.59
C GLY A 74 -7.29 8.03 1.50
N ILE A 75 -7.18 7.44 0.31
CA ILE A 75 -7.54 6.03 0.06
C ILE A 75 -6.24 5.23 -0.01
N SER A 76 -6.11 4.27 0.90
CA SER A 76 -4.87 3.50 1.07
C SER A 76 -5.09 2.01 0.92
N ILE A 77 -4.28 1.36 0.09
CA ILE A 77 -4.10 -0.08 0.10
C ILE A 77 -2.96 -0.42 1.07
N GLY A 78 -3.22 -1.29 2.03
CA GLY A 78 -2.30 -1.74 3.07
C GLY A 78 -2.58 -1.15 4.46
N SER A 79 -1.64 -1.26 5.40
CA SER A 79 -0.27 -1.73 5.18
C SER A 79 -0.23 -3.23 4.87
N LEU A 80 0.38 -3.61 3.75
CA LEU A 80 0.60 -5.01 3.36
C LEU A 80 1.99 -5.48 3.80
N GLY A 81 2.13 -6.79 4.01
CA GLY A 81 3.40 -7.43 4.39
C GLY A 81 3.75 -7.26 5.87
N LYS A 82 2.74 -7.04 6.73
CA LYS A 82 2.96 -7.07 8.18
C LYS A 82 3.46 -8.46 8.59
N ASP A 83 2.82 -9.49 8.04
CA ASP A 83 3.21 -10.89 8.16
C ASP A 83 3.90 -11.37 6.88
N VAL A 84 4.81 -12.35 7.03
CA VAL A 84 5.53 -12.94 5.88
C VAL A 84 4.55 -13.66 4.95
N ASN A 85 3.60 -14.38 5.53
CA ASN A 85 2.55 -15.10 4.84
C ASN A 85 1.23 -14.35 5.02
N GLU A 86 0.86 -13.57 4.01
CA GLU A 86 -0.32 -12.71 4.05
C GLU A 86 -1.03 -12.77 2.69
N GLN A 87 -2.36 -12.75 2.70
CA GLN A 87 -3.12 -12.65 1.46
C GLN A 87 -2.91 -11.29 0.80
N GLY A 88 -2.85 -11.28 -0.54
CA GLY A 88 -2.75 -10.03 -1.27
C GLY A 88 -4.07 -9.27 -1.40
N VAL A 89 -3.99 -8.12 -2.05
CA VAL A 89 -5.12 -7.31 -2.51
C VAL A 89 -5.19 -7.38 -4.04
N GLN A 90 -6.37 -7.61 -4.60
CA GLN A 90 -6.52 -7.67 -6.05
C GLN A 90 -7.86 -7.20 -6.60
N ASN A 91 -7.87 -6.78 -7.86
CA ASN A 91 -9.08 -6.40 -8.60
C ASN A 91 -9.82 -5.27 -7.87
N VAL A 92 -9.12 -4.18 -7.60
CA VAL A 92 -9.68 -3.01 -6.93
C VAL A 92 -9.86 -1.88 -7.93
N THR A 93 -11.07 -1.35 -8.05
CA THR A 93 -11.33 -0.13 -8.81
C THR A 93 -11.77 0.98 -7.87
N VAL A 94 -11.08 2.11 -7.94
CA VAL A 94 -11.46 3.34 -7.25
C VAL A 94 -11.67 4.41 -8.30
N ARG A 95 -12.90 4.93 -8.42
CA ARG A 95 -13.25 5.88 -9.46
C ARG A 95 -14.11 7.05 -8.98
N SER A 96 -14.09 8.13 -9.75
CA SER A 96 -14.92 9.32 -9.50
C SER A 96 -14.72 9.91 -8.09
N THR A 97 -13.48 9.88 -7.58
CA THR A 97 -13.18 10.29 -6.20
C THR A 97 -12.70 11.73 -6.12
N THR A 98 -13.06 12.40 -5.03
CA THR A 98 -12.63 13.77 -4.74
C THR A 98 -11.83 13.79 -3.45
N PHE A 99 -10.62 14.33 -3.48
CA PHE A 99 -9.75 14.48 -2.30
C PHE A 99 -9.62 15.96 -1.95
N VAL A 100 -9.89 16.32 -0.69
CA VAL A 100 -9.81 17.71 -0.21
C VAL A 100 -8.93 17.79 1.03
N GLY A 101 -7.77 18.43 0.93
CA GLY A 101 -6.88 18.66 2.06
C GLY A 101 -6.37 17.39 2.75
N THR A 102 -6.29 16.26 2.02
CA THR A 102 -5.79 15.00 2.56
C THR A 102 -4.26 14.93 2.51
N THR A 103 -3.65 14.11 3.37
CA THR A 103 -2.20 13.87 3.33
C THR A 103 -1.79 12.98 2.16
N ASN A 104 -2.70 12.13 1.66
CA ASN A 104 -2.48 11.38 0.42
C ASN A 104 -3.76 11.36 -0.43
N GLY A 105 -3.61 11.13 -1.73
CA GLY A 105 -4.72 10.81 -2.62
C GLY A 105 -4.88 9.29 -2.67
N PHE A 106 -4.19 8.67 -3.63
CA PHE A 106 -4.07 7.23 -3.73
C PHE A 106 -2.74 6.76 -3.17
N ARG A 107 -2.79 5.88 -2.17
CA ARG A 107 -1.61 5.34 -1.51
C ARG A 107 -1.58 3.82 -1.55
N ILE A 108 -0.44 3.23 -1.85
CA ILE A 108 -0.15 1.81 -1.59
C ILE A 108 0.99 1.76 -0.57
N LYS A 109 0.75 1.17 0.60
CA LYS A 109 1.72 1.08 1.71
C LYS A 109 2.06 -0.38 1.98
N ALA A 110 3.35 -0.71 1.93
CA ALA A 110 3.86 -2.05 2.19
C ALA A 110 5.08 -1.99 3.11
N TRP A 111 5.11 -2.90 4.08
CA TRP A 111 6.20 -3.01 5.04
C TRP A 111 7.53 -3.32 4.35
N GLY A 112 8.61 -2.67 4.79
CA GLY A 112 9.99 -2.95 4.38
C GLY A 112 10.54 -4.27 4.94
N LYS A 113 9.82 -5.37 4.70
CA LYS A 113 10.12 -6.72 5.21
C LYS A 113 9.91 -7.80 4.14
N PRO A 114 10.54 -8.98 4.27
CA PRO A 114 10.14 -10.16 3.52
C PRO A 114 8.64 -10.43 3.62
N SER A 115 7.99 -10.68 2.49
CA SER A 115 6.58 -11.07 2.41
C SER A 115 6.30 -11.78 1.08
N ASN A 116 5.31 -12.65 1.06
CA ASN A 116 4.75 -13.25 -0.16
C ASN A 116 3.49 -12.52 -0.67
N GLY A 117 3.03 -11.49 0.07
CA GLY A 117 1.86 -10.69 -0.25
C GLY A 117 1.99 -9.90 -1.55
N PHE A 118 0.87 -9.35 -2.03
CA PHE A 118 0.83 -8.61 -3.29
C PHE A 118 -0.30 -7.59 -3.32
N ALA A 119 -0.16 -6.60 -4.20
CA ALA A 119 -1.21 -5.67 -4.60
C ALA A 119 -1.23 -5.67 -6.14
N ARG A 120 -2.29 -6.20 -6.76
CA ARG A 120 -2.32 -6.34 -8.23
C ARG A 120 -3.65 -6.00 -8.88
N ASN A 121 -3.61 -5.61 -10.15
CA ASN A 121 -4.80 -5.28 -10.94
C ASN A 121 -5.65 -4.22 -10.22
N ILE A 122 -5.07 -3.03 -10.08
CA ILE A 122 -5.67 -1.90 -9.38
C ILE A 122 -5.89 -0.77 -10.37
N LEU A 123 -7.12 -0.24 -10.41
CA LEU A 123 -7.50 0.87 -11.27
C LEU A 123 -7.94 2.07 -10.43
N PHE A 124 -7.12 3.11 -10.43
CA PHE A 124 -7.45 4.44 -9.92
C PHE A 124 -7.83 5.34 -11.08
N GLN A 125 -9.08 5.82 -11.15
CA GLN A 125 -9.51 6.65 -12.28
C GLN A 125 -10.45 7.81 -11.94
N HIS A 126 -10.47 8.85 -12.78
CA HIS A 126 -11.40 9.99 -12.67
C HIS A 126 -11.34 10.69 -11.31
N ALA A 127 -10.14 10.96 -10.80
CA ALA A 127 -9.96 11.60 -9.50
C ALA A 127 -9.73 13.10 -9.62
N THR A 128 -10.29 13.86 -8.68
CA THR A 128 -10.03 15.30 -8.53
C THR A 128 -9.40 15.56 -7.17
N MET A 129 -8.28 16.30 -7.17
CA MET A 129 -7.47 16.52 -5.96
C MET A 129 -7.36 18.02 -5.65
N TYR A 130 -7.64 18.39 -4.41
CA TYR A 130 -7.54 19.76 -3.94
C TYR A 130 -6.59 19.82 -2.75
N ASN A 131 -5.42 20.39 -2.99
CA ASN A 131 -4.39 20.61 -1.96
C ASN A 131 -4.01 19.31 -1.21
N VAL A 132 -3.72 18.25 -1.97
CA VAL A 132 -3.36 16.93 -1.41
C VAL A 132 -1.84 16.84 -1.24
N GLN A 133 -1.34 16.45 -0.06
CA GLN A 133 0.11 16.47 0.20
C GLN A 133 0.88 15.47 -0.69
N ASN A 134 0.46 14.20 -0.75
CA ASN A 134 1.01 13.17 -1.63
C ASN A 134 -0.10 12.58 -2.54
N PRO A 135 -0.43 13.25 -3.66
CA PRO A 135 -1.50 12.84 -4.59
C PRO A 135 -1.47 11.36 -5.00
N ILE A 136 -0.33 10.88 -5.47
CA ILE A 136 -0.13 9.50 -5.92
C ILE A 136 1.15 8.97 -5.25
N PHE A 137 1.01 7.94 -4.42
CA PHE A 137 2.13 7.44 -3.61
C PHE A 137 2.16 5.91 -3.50
N ILE A 138 3.31 5.31 -3.79
CA ILE A 138 3.62 3.93 -3.42
C ILE A 138 4.81 3.96 -2.47
N ASP A 139 4.62 3.41 -1.26
CA ASP A 139 5.60 3.30 -0.19
C ASP A 139 5.85 1.82 0.13
N GLN A 140 6.93 1.25 -0.41
CA GLN A 140 7.39 -0.10 -0.04
C GLN A 140 8.48 -0.07 1.04
N ARG A 141 8.62 1.04 1.77
CA ARG A 141 9.56 1.21 2.89
C ARG A 141 8.81 1.50 4.20
N TYR A 142 7.50 1.28 4.22
CA TYR A 142 6.65 1.61 5.36
C TYR A 142 7.16 0.91 6.62
N CYS A 143 7.45 1.69 7.67
CA CYS A 143 8.05 1.17 8.89
C CYS A 143 7.70 2.01 10.14
N PRO A 144 6.46 1.95 10.64
CA PRO A 144 6.00 2.83 11.72
C PRO A 144 6.77 2.62 13.05
N ASN A 145 7.19 1.40 13.35
CA ASN A 145 7.82 1.05 14.63
C ASN A 145 9.31 0.70 14.52
N ARG A 146 9.99 1.08 13.43
CA ARG A 146 11.41 0.75 13.14
C ARG A 146 11.79 -0.74 13.14
N ASN A 147 10.84 -1.64 13.35
CA ASN A 147 11.03 -3.09 13.36
C ASN A 147 11.08 -3.69 11.94
N CYS A 148 11.73 -3.04 10.98
CA CYS A 148 11.79 -3.47 9.59
C CYS A 148 13.19 -3.90 9.19
N ALA A 149 13.26 -4.72 8.14
CA ALA A 149 14.51 -5.30 7.70
C ALA A 149 15.52 -4.26 7.25
N ASP A 150 15.01 -3.17 6.66
CA ASP A 150 15.78 -2.06 6.12
C ASP A 150 16.66 -1.30 7.14
N GLN A 151 16.58 -1.64 8.43
CA GLN A 151 17.35 -1.00 9.51
C GLN A 151 18.18 -1.97 10.35
N VAL A 152 18.10 -3.29 10.11
CA VAL A 152 18.97 -4.25 10.80
C VAL A 152 20.32 -4.27 10.09
N LYS A 153 21.29 -3.53 10.63
CA LYS A 153 22.70 -3.57 10.22
C LYS A 153 23.12 -5.03 10.07
N LYS A 154 23.88 -5.32 9.00
CA LYS A 154 24.51 -6.62 8.70
C LYS A 154 25.05 -7.30 9.97
N LYS A 155 24.27 -8.15 10.63
CA LYS A 155 24.84 -9.16 11.53
C LYS A 155 25.07 -10.38 10.67
N LYS A 156 26.34 -10.61 10.28
CA LYS A 156 26.78 -11.96 9.93
C LYS A 156 26.49 -12.81 11.15
N VAL A 157 25.46 -13.66 11.09
CA VAL A 157 25.26 -14.68 12.12
C VAL A 157 26.35 -15.72 11.86
N THR A 158 27.41 -15.69 12.66
CA THR A 158 28.50 -16.68 12.63
C THR A 158 28.33 -17.76 13.69
N HIS A 159 27.21 -17.81 14.41
CA HIS A 159 26.99 -18.84 15.43
C HIS A 159 26.24 -20.05 14.87
N PHE A 160 26.99 -21.14 14.67
CA PHE A 160 26.45 -22.49 14.56
C PHE A 160 25.94 -22.91 15.95
N CYS A 161 24.63 -22.95 16.15
CA CYS A 161 24.07 -23.67 17.29
C CYS A 161 23.91 -25.13 16.86
N CYS A 162 24.80 -26.00 17.33
CA CYS A 162 24.68 -27.43 17.15
C CYS A 162 23.71 -27.96 18.22
N CYS A 163 22.46 -28.26 17.86
CA CYS A 163 21.58 -29.02 18.72
C CYS A 163 21.97 -30.50 18.63
N VAL A 164 22.64 -31.02 19.67
CA VAL A 164 22.88 -32.46 19.82
C VAL A 164 21.62 -33.07 20.45
N PHE A 165 20.84 -33.81 19.67
CA PHE A 165 19.76 -34.64 20.19
C PHE A 165 20.28 -36.04 20.45
N PHE A 166 20.22 -36.50 21.70
CA PHE A 166 20.49 -37.89 22.06
C PHE A 166 19.22 -38.71 21.87
N VAL A 167 19.19 -39.62 20.90
CA VAL A 167 18.16 -40.66 20.81
C VAL A 167 18.82 -41.98 21.20
N THR A 168 18.51 -42.48 22.39
CA THR A 168 18.99 -43.79 22.85
C THR A 168 18.08 -44.89 22.29
N LEU A 169 18.52 -45.55 21.22
CA LEU A 169 18.05 -46.88 20.84
C LEU A 169 19.29 -47.78 20.78
N ASN A 170 19.37 -48.72 21.72
CA ASN A 170 20.33 -49.83 21.78
C ASN A 170 21.74 -49.54 21.20
N TYR A 171 22.63 -49.03 22.07
CA TYR A 171 24.09 -49.04 21.92
C TYR A 171 24.72 -48.45 20.64
N PHE A 172 24.03 -47.59 19.88
CA PHE A 172 24.64 -46.74 18.85
C PHE A 172 24.25 -45.26 19.04
N VAL A 173 25.26 -44.38 19.14
CA VAL A 173 25.05 -42.92 19.15
C VAL A 173 25.05 -42.43 17.72
N VAL A 174 23.88 -42.05 17.19
CA VAL A 174 23.76 -41.38 15.88
C VAL A 174 23.80 -39.87 16.10
N VAL A 175 24.88 -39.21 15.67
CA VAL A 175 24.99 -37.75 15.68
C VAL A 175 24.36 -37.20 14.39
N ILE A 176 23.17 -36.62 14.48
CA ILE A 176 22.53 -35.92 13.34
C ILE A 176 22.99 -34.47 13.36
N THR A 177 23.87 -34.08 12.44
CA THR A 177 24.25 -32.68 12.21
C THR A 177 23.27 -32.05 11.22
N TYR A 178 22.46 -31.08 11.67
CA TYR A 178 21.65 -30.25 10.77
C TYR A 178 22.48 -29.05 10.29
N ASN A 179 22.80 -29.00 9.00
CA ASN A 179 23.32 -27.79 8.37
C ASN A 179 22.17 -26.80 8.16
N PHE A 180 22.04 -25.80 9.04
CA PHE A 180 21.19 -24.64 8.75
C PHE A 180 21.92 -23.72 7.76
N ALA A 181 21.36 -23.59 6.55
CA ALA A 181 21.86 -22.63 5.58
C ALA A 181 21.86 -21.20 6.18
N PRO A 182 22.87 -20.37 5.91
CA PRO A 182 22.93 -19.00 6.42
C PRO A 182 21.69 -18.22 5.96
N TYR A 183 20.93 -17.67 6.92
CA TYR A 183 19.75 -16.85 6.63
C TYR A 183 20.20 -15.52 6.02
N THR A 184 20.15 -15.39 4.70
CA THR A 184 20.36 -14.11 4.02
C THR A 184 19.21 -13.18 4.34
N TYR A 185 19.45 -12.22 5.21
CA TYR A 185 18.48 -11.20 5.56
C TYR A 185 18.26 -10.27 4.35
N HIS A 186 17.26 -10.61 3.53
CA HIS A 186 16.90 -9.85 2.35
C HIS A 186 16.27 -8.51 2.77
N GLN A 187 17.03 -7.43 2.58
CA GLN A 187 16.62 -6.04 2.77
C GLN A 187 15.53 -5.69 1.74
N GLY A 188 14.50 -4.98 2.15
CA GLY A 188 13.40 -4.49 1.30
C GLY A 188 12.10 -5.27 1.42
N SER A 189 10.99 -4.58 1.11
CA SER A 189 9.67 -5.20 1.03
C SER A 189 9.66 -6.36 0.03
N GLY A 190 9.05 -7.48 0.44
CA GLY A 190 8.74 -8.61 -0.43
C GLY A 190 7.38 -8.48 -1.13
N VAL A 191 6.52 -7.54 -0.70
CA VAL A 191 5.20 -7.34 -1.29
C VAL A 191 5.35 -7.01 -2.77
N ARG A 192 4.67 -7.75 -3.64
CA ARG A 192 4.70 -7.48 -5.09
C ARG A 192 3.61 -6.47 -5.46
N VAL A 193 3.97 -5.33 -6.04
CA VAL A 193 3.01 -4.37 -6.57
C VAL A 193 3.05 -4.44 -8.09
N SER A 194 1.94 -4.81 -8.73
CA SER A 194 1.89 -4.94 -10.18
C SER A 194 0.56 -4.46 -10.79
N ASP A 195 0.60 -4.02 -12.05
CA ASP A 195 -0.60 -3.68 -12.82
C ASP A 195 -1.51 -2.68 -12.11
N VAL A 196 -0.91 -1.53 -11.75
CA VAL A 196 -1.59 -0.39 -11.14
C VAL A 196 -1.75 0.69 -12.20
N THR A 197 -2.99 1.05 -12.51
CA THR A 197 -3.30 2.09 -13.49
C THR A 197 -3.85 3.32 -12.79
N TYR A 198 -3.29 4.48 -13.13
CA TYR A 198 -3.73 5.80 -12.72
C TYR A 198 -4.21 6.54 -13.96
N GLN A 199 -5.51 6.83 -14.05
CA GLN A 199 -6.13 7.35 -15.26
C GLN A 199 -7.01 8.58 -15.01
N ASN A 200 -6.92 9.61 -15.85
CA ASN A 200 -7.80 10.79 -15.78
C ASN A 200 -7.80 11.44 -14.39
N ILE A 201 -6.61 11.67 -13.83
CA ILE A 201 -6.42 12.27 -12.51
C ILE A 201 -6.03 13.74 -12.68
N ARG A 202 -6.70 14.64 -11.98
CA ARG A 202 -6.40 16.08 -12.05
C ARG A 202 -6.42 16.75 -10.69
N GLY A 203 -5.70 17.86 -10.55
CA GLY A 203 -5.82 18.70 -9.35
C GLY A 203 -4.52 19.34 -8.88
N THR A 204 -4.52 19.73 -7.62
CA THR A 204 -3.41 20.42 -6.96
C THR A 204 -2.79 19.59 -5.85
N SER A 205 -1.46 19.62 -5.78
CA SER A 205 -0.69 19.07 -4.67
C SER A 205 -0.34 20.17 -3.67
N ALA A 206 -0.31 19.83 -2.38
CA ALA A 206 0.21 20.69 -1.33
C ALA A 206 1.74 20.63 -1.22
N THR A 207 2.40 19.67 -1.86
CA THR A 207 3.86 19.54 -1.91
C THR A 207 4.36 19.52 -3.35
N GLN A 208 5.68 19.68 -3.53
CA GLN A 208 6.26 19.70 -4.87
C GLN A 208 6.21 18.33 -5.54
N VAL A 209 6.36 17.23 -4.79
CA VAL A 209 6.37 15.87 -5.33
C VAL A 209 4.93 15.33 -5.32
N ALA A 210 4.30 15.32 -6.49
CA ALA A 210 2.91 14.88 -6.62
C ALA A 210 2.77 13.38 -6.93
N VAL A 211 3.75 12.81 -7.63
CA VAL A 211 3.81 11.39 -7.97
C VAL A 211 5.08 10.82 -7.34
N ASN A 212 4.94 9.89 -6.42
CA ASN A 212 6.08 9.25 -5.77
C ASN A 212 5.91 7.72 -5.80
N PHE A 213 6.80 7.03 -6.50
CA PHE A 213 6.86 5.56 -6.50
C PHE A 213 8.16 5.12 -5.84
N ASP A 214 8.13 4.89 -4.54
CA ASP A 214 9.27 4.38 -3.78
C ASP A 214 9.16 2.86 -3.60
N CYS A 215 9.53 2.15 -4.66
CA CYS A 215 9.46 0.70 -4.70
C CYS A 215 10.76 0.06 -4.19
N SER A 216 10.60 -1.14 -3.62
CA SER A 216 11.66 -1.99 -3.10
C SER A 216 12.54 -2.50 -4.26
N ASN A 217 13.85 -2.55 -4.07
CA ASN A 217 14.74 -3.19 -5.04
C ASN A 217 14.59 -4.73 -5.03
N ARG A 218 14.09 -5.30 -3.94
CA ARG A 218 13.80 -6.73 -3.80
C ARG A 218 12.56 -7.15 -4.58
N SER A 219 11.51 -6.32 -4.53
CA SER A 219 10.27 -6.52 -5.28
C SER A 219 9.90 -5.24 -6.04
N PRO A 220 10.63 -4.90 -7.13
CA PRO A 220 10.34 -3.71 -7.93
C PRO A 220 8.90 -3.69 -8.41
N CYS A 221 8.28 -2.51 -8.44
CA CYS A 221 6.94 -2.35 -8.99
C CYS A 221 6.97 -2.53 -10.51
N ARG A 222 5.97 -3.22 -11.07
CA ARG A 222 5.89 -3.49 -12.53
C ARG A 222 4.51 -3.18 -13.09
N GLY A 223 4.44 -2.78 -14.35
CA GLY A 223 3.15 -2.54 -15.01
C GLY A 223 2.40 -1.34 -14.43
N ILE A 224 3.11 -0.36 -13.87
CA ILE A 224 2.50 0.90 -13.47
C ILE A 224 2.14 1.69 -14.73
N ARG A 225 0.92 2.24 -14.79
CA ARG A 225 0.43 2.97 -15.97
C ARG A 225 -0.08 4.34 -15.56
N LEU A 226 0.48 5.40 -16.14
CA LEU A 226 -0.03 6.77 -16.01
C LEU A 226 -0.74 7.17 -17.30
N ASN A 227 -2.00 7.57 -17.21
CA ASN A 227 -2.79 8.01 -18.36
C ASN A 227 -3.54 9.30 -18.03
N ASN A 228 -3.30 10.38 -18.77
CA ASN A 228 -4.03 11.65 -18.59
C ASN A 228 -4.01 12.13 -17.12
N VAL A 229 -2.80 12.27 -16.56
CA VAL A 229 -2.57 12.72 -15.19
C VAL A 229 -2.10 14.18 -15.23
N ARG A 230 -2.79 15.09 -14.55
CA ARG A 230 -2.47 16.53 -14.50
C ARG A 230 -2.48 17.05 -13.07
N LEU A 231 -1.31 17.09 -12.44
CA LEU A 231 -1.12 17.56 -11.07
C LEU A 231 -0.18 18.77 -11.05
N THR A 232 -0.59 19.81 -10.33
CA THR A 232 0.15 21.08 -10.21
C THR A 232 0.48 21.40 -8.77
N TYR A 233 1.62 22.06 -8.54
CA TYR A 233 2.04 22.63 -7.26
C TYR A 233 2.27 24.13 -7.43
N ARG A 234 1.63 24.97 -6.61
CA ARG A 234 1.71 26.44 -6.69
C ARG A 234 1.56 26.98 -8.12
N ASN A 235 0.52 26.53 -8.83
CA ASN A 235 0.20 26.88 -10.22
C ASN A 235 1.29 26.52 -11.26
N ARG A 236 2.25 25.68 -10.88
CA ARG A 236 3.28 25.12 -11.78
C ARG A 236 3.11 23.62 -11.88
N ALA A 237 3.74 23.00 -12.86
CA ALA A 237 3.85 21.54 -12.89
C ALA A 237 4.46 21.05 -11.57
N ALA A 238 3.87 20.01 -10.97
CA ALA A 238 4.50 19.32 -9.86
C ALA A 238 5.69 18.48 -10.35
N VAL A 239 6.28 17.68 -9.45
CA VAL A 239 7.41 16.78 -9.72
C VAL A 239 6.99 15.32 -9.52
N ALA A 240 7.60 14.42 -10.29
CA ALA A 240 7.51 12.98 -10.10
C ALA A 240 8.85 12.41 -9.60
N SER A 241 8.80 11.41 -8.73
CA SER A 241 9.97 10.67 -8.21
C SER A 241 9.69 9.18 -8.29
N CYS A 242 10.62 8.41 -8.86
CA CYS A 242 10.48 6.97 -9.03
C CYS A 242 11.75 6.27 -8.58
N ARG A 243 11.59 5.14 -7.87
CA ARG A 243 12.66 4.24 -7.46
C ARG A 243 12.17 2.81 -7.64
N ASN A 244 12.89 2.01 -8.42
CA ASN A 244 12.54 0.61 -8.73
C ASN A 244 11.10 0.43 -9.24
N ALA A 245 10.58 1.40 -10.00
CA ALA A 245 9.24 1.36 -10.57
C ALA A 245 9.36 1.28 -12.10
N GLY A 246 8.80 0.23 -12.69
CA GLY A 246 8.72 0.04 -14.13
C GLY A 246 7.28 0.19 -14.62
N GLY A 247 7.10 0.94 -15.71
CA GLY A 247 5.77 1.25 -16.20
C GLY A 247 5.75 1.96 -17.54
N THR A 248 4.60 2.55 -17.86
CA THR A 248 4.41 3.38 -19.06
C THR A 248 3.58 4.60 -18.72
N ALA A 249 3.80 5.67 -19.46
CA ALA A 249 3.01 6.88 -19.41
C ALA A 249 2.48 7.21 -20.81
N TYR A 250 1.20 7.53 -20.93
CA TYR A 250 0.56 7.85 -22.21
C TYR A 250 -0.49 8.96 -22.03
N GLY A 251 -0.83 9.64 -23.12
CA GLY A 251 -1.68 10.83 -23.07
C GLY A 251 -0.98 12.03 -22.40
N PHE A 252 -1.77 12.96 -21.85
CA PHE A 252 -1.22 14.15 -21.18
C PHE A 252 -0.77 13.80 -19.75
N VAL A 253 0.54 13.75 -19.50
CA VAL A 253 1.09 13.40 -18.18
C VAL A 253 1.96 14.55 -17.64
N GLN A 254 1.43 15.25 -16.65
CA GLN A 254 2.08 16.29 -15.86
C GLN A 254 1.84 15.98 -14.36
N PRO A 255 2.87 15.79 -13.51
CA PRO A 255 4.31 15.97 -13.75
C PRO A 255 4.88 15.05 -14.85
N ARG A 256 6.03 15.42 -15.43
CA ARG A 256 6.75 14.55 -16.37
C ARG A 256 6.97 13.19 -15.72
N SER A 257 6.60 12.12 -16.44
CA SER A 257 6.74 10.75 -15.94
C SER A 257 8.19 10.42 -15.59
N CYS A 258 8.37 9.65 -14.53
CA CYS A 258 9.63 9.01 -14.13
C CYS A 258 9.61 7.48 -14.29
N LEU A 259 8.54 6.95 -14.91
CA LEU A 259 8.42 5.55 -15.34
C LEU A 259 9.10 5.33 -16.69
#